data_AF-A0A094ID45-F1
#
_entry.id   AF-A0A094ID45-F1
#
_cell.length_a   1.000
_cell.length_b   1.000
_cell.length_c   1.000
_cell.angle_alpha   90.00
_cell.angle_beta   90.00
_cell.angle_gamma   90.00
#
_symmetry.space_group_name_H-M   'P 1'
#
loop_
_entity.id
_entity.type
_entity.pdbx_description
1 polymer ?
#
loop_
_entity_poly.entity_id
_entity_poly.type
_entity_poly.pdbx_seq_one_letter_code
_entity_poly.pdbx_strand_id
1 'polypeptide(L)'
;MTFFIMNRNRPTPPAVPAHARLCERAMFCYRSPLVLIFLLVASCLSILCTEIATNKSAHSIQITPVRINPQIRDNGTSTLPGIKATSVLELSGVQYFIQDSPDLSIGGIPSSPEWAPITLINIGTGAVTLPILKEKLSHFKTDDVFSLSFLTTILLVTEECPGKISDNVAAFLSSQGCKYLHVAIPGLVSWEEGPYFYSSRGLFAAWRLYADPGEAFIAATIPCQDDSSTYSTLTASAYGTHALTIAVPSRLRYKRTAEKPLAGIRVGVKDVLDLKGVRTGNGNRAFAQCKTKTVEFAGVQEVVADWVDYFYPKNPRGKSQLRATGSSTGRGGSVRDPAIANGIYGLRPTHDGKQELGSRIPCPTFQTTGYFARSLTEMLTFGEFWQEWKSIRYKALNPVENAEALP
;
A
#
# COMPACT_ATOMS: atom_id res chain seq x y z
N MET A 1 -7.25 -23.35 28.35
CA MET A 1 -7.59 -22.54 29.54
C MET A 1 -6.62 -22.93 30.64
N THR A 2 -5.52 -22.19 30.80
CA THR A 2 -4.57 -22.35 31.92
C THR A 2 -3.90 -21.01 32.17
N PHE A 3 -4.08 -20.48 33.38
CA PHE A 3 -3.46 -19.27 33.93
C PHE A 3 -2.08 -19.58 34.53
N PHE A 4 -1.21 -18.57 34.64
CA PHE A 4 -0.22 -18.51 35.73
C PHE A 4 -0.14 -17.09 36.32
N ILE A 5 -0.20 -17.07 37.65
CA ILE A 5 -0.07 -15.94 38.58
C ILE A 5 1.35 -15.97 39.13
N MET A 6 2.00 -14.81 39.32
CA MET A 6 2.88 -14.57 40.47
C MET A 6 2.85 -13.09 40.89
N ASN A 7 2.84 -12.89 42.19
CA ASN A 7 2.57 -11.64 42.91
C ASN A 7 3.81 -11.27 43.76
N ARG A 8 4.09 -9.95 43.81
CA ARG A 8 4.78 -9.15 44.86
C ARG A 8 6.23 -9.44 45.29
N ASN A 9 7.06 -8.38 45.26
CA ASN A 9 7.41 -7.60 46.46
C ASN A 9 8.06 -6.23 46.14
N ARG A 10 7.74 -5.22 46.97
CA ARG A 10 8.23 -3.82 47.02
C ARG A 10 9.39 -3.70 48.05
N PRO A 11 10.20 -2.62 48.09
CA PRO A 11 9.87 -1.42 48.90
C PRO A 11 10.24 -0.05 48.27
N THR A 12 9.50 0.99 48.71
CA THR A 12 9.69 2.46 48.54
C THR A 12 10.82 3.02 49.42
N PRO A 13 11.39 4.23 49.16
CA PRO A 13 10.96 5.48 49.86
C PRO A 13 11.25 6.78 49.04
N PRO A 14 11.25 8.00 49.63
CA PRO A 14 10.11 8.83 50.03
C PRO A 14 10.01 10.17 49.25
N ALA A 15 9.01 10.99 49.59
CA ALA A 15 8.65 12.25 48.93
C ALA A 15 8.99 13.52 49.77
N VAL A 16 8.80 14.69 49.11
CA VAL A 16 8.50 16.07 49.62
C VAL A 16 9.71 17.04 49.73
N PRO A 17 9.61 18.40 49.55
CA PRO A 17 8.51 19.30 49.11
C PRO A 17 8.83 20.29 47.94
N ALA A 18 7.79 21.05 47.56
CA ALA A 18 7.74 22.17 46.61
C ALA A 18 8.13 23.55 47.21
N HIS A 19 8.63 24.47 46.37
CA HIS A 19 8.55 25.95 46.46
C HIS A 19 8.91 26.52 45.04
N ALA A 20 8.02 27.19 44.31
CA ALA A 20 7.64 28.61 44.34
C ALA A 20 8.45 29.54 43.39
N ARG A 21 7.77 29.96 42.30
CA ARG A 21 7.68 31.29 41.65
C ARG A 21 8.91 32.06 41.13
N LEU A 22 8.75 32.46 39.84
CA LEU A 22 8.87 33.80 39.23
C LEU A 22 10.22 34.36 38.74
N CYS A 23 10.08 35.12 37.63
CA CYS A 23 10.95 36.12 37.00
C CYS A 23 12.13 35.61 36.16
N GLU A 24 12.57 36.25 35.07
CA GLU A 24 12.05 37.20 34.07
C GLU A 24 13.18 37.31 33.02
N ARG A 25 12.83 37.57 31.76
CA ARG A 25 13.61 38.30 30.73
C ARG A 25 15.13 38.06 30.56
N ALA A 26 15.51 37.66 29.34
CA ALA A 26 16.64 38.27 28.64
C ALA A 26 16.39 38.29 27.11
N MET A 27 16.20 39.51 26.59
CA MET A 27 16.30 39.87 25.18
C MET A 27 17.75 39.71 24.70
N PHE A 28 17.95 39.19 23.49
CA PHE A 28 19.06 39.62 22.64
C PHE A 28 18.60 39.75 21.19
N CYS A 29 18.64 41.00 20.73
CA CYS A 29 18.49 41.42 19.34
C CYS A 29 19.69 40.96 18.50
N TYR A 30 19.45 40.49 17.28
CA TYR A 30 20.35 40.77 16.16
C TYR A 30 19.57 41.01 14.86
N ARG A 31 19.94 42.10 14.18
CA ARG A 31 19.30 42.69 12.99
C ARG A 31 19.61 41.89 11.72
N SER A 32 18.63 41.78 10.81
CA SER A 32 18.80 41.77 9.34
C SER A 32 17.43 41.95 8.66
N PRO A 33 17.17 43.02 7.88
CA PRO A 33 15.86 43.27 7.27
C PRO A 33 15.90 42.89 5.79
N LEU A 34 15.44 41.69 5.42
CA LEU A 34 15.17 41.35 3.99
C LEU A 34 14.27 40.12 3.74
N VAL A 35 13.56 39.59 4.76
CA VAL A 35 12.71 38.38 4.61
C VAL A 35 11.21 38.65 4.88
N LEU A 36 10.81 39.90 5.14
CA LEU A 36 9.48 40.21 5.68
C LEU A 36 8.35 40.47 4.67
N ILE A 37 8.52 40.12 3.38
CA ILE A 37 7.46 40.33 2.36
C ILE A 37 6.79 39.01 1.91
N PHE A 38 7.42 37.85 2.08
CA PHE A 38 6.80 36.56 1.73
C PHE A 38 5.96 35.91 2.86
N LEU A 39 6.06 36.41 4.10
CA LEU A 39 5.33 35.88 5.25
C LEU A 39 3.96 36.54 5.52
N LEU A 40 3.65 37.65 4.87
CA LEU A 40 2.40 38.39 5.08
C LEU A 40 1.21 37.85 4.26
N VAL A 41 1.46 37.15 3.15
CA VAL A 41 0.38 36.53 2.36
C VAL A 41 -0.05 35.18 2.96
N ALA A 42 0.87 34.43 3.57
CA ALA A 42 0.57 33.17 4.23
C ALA A 42 -0.10 33.34 5.61
N SER A 43 0.18 34.44 6.32
CA SER A 43 -0.40 34.72 7.64
C SER A 43 -1.83 35.28 7.57
N CYS A 44 -2.20 36.03 6.53
CA CYS A 44 -3.59 36.48 6.35
C CYS A 44 -4.58 35.34 6.07
N LEU A 45 -4.14 34.24 5.43
CA LEU A 45 -5.02 33.08 5.18
C LEU A 45 -5.13 32.15 6.40
N SER A 46 -4.14 32.15 7.29
CA SER A 46 -4.13 31.31 8.49
C SER A 46 -4.78 31.96 9.72
N ILE A 47 -4.99 33.28 9.72
CA ILE A 47 -5.68 34.01 10.79
C ILE A 47 -7.21 33.99 10.62
N LEU A 48 -7.75 33.69 9.43
CA LEU A 48 -9.21 33.61 9.23
C LEU A 48 -9.87 32.28 9.65
N CYS A 49 -9.11 31.28 10.13
CA CYS A 49 -9.65 29.97 10.53
C CYS A 49 -9.50 29.64 12.03
N THR A 50 -9.18 30.62 12.88
CA THR A 50 -9.03 30.44 14.34
C THR A 50 -10.25 30.86 15.15
N GLU A 51 -11.45 30.61 14.64
CA GLU A 51 -12.60 30.32 15.50
C GLU A 51 -12.95 28.85 15.32
N ILE A 52 -12.71 28.04 16.36
CA ILE A 52 -13.14 26.64 16.44
C ILE A 52 -14.66 26.64 16.65
N ALA A 53 -15.40 27.08 15.64
CA ALA A 53 -16.83 26.93 15.59
C ALA A 53 -17.11 25.51 15.08
N THR A 54 -17.45 24.61 15.99
CA THR A 54 -18.11 23.35 15.62
C THR A 54 -19.51 23.73 15.14
N ASN A 55 -19.66 23.94 13.84
CA ASN A 55 -20.98 24.16 13.26
C ASN A 55 -21.70 22.80 13.25
N LYS A 56 -22.68 22.63 14.17
CA LYS A 56 -23.73 21.64 13.97
C LYS A 56 -24.54 22.13 12.78
N SER A 57 -24.42 21.47 11.63
CA SER A 57 -25.37 21.76 10.55
C SER A 57 -26.78 21.37 11.03
N ALA A 58 -27.82 21.83 10.33
CA ALA A 58 -29.19 21.39 10.60
C ALA A 58 -29.39 19.86 10.41
N HIS A 59 -28.35 19.16 9.94
CA HIS A 59 -28.28 17.73 9.73
C HIS A 59 -27.32 17.11 10.76
N SER A 60 -27.54 15.83 11.10
CA SER A 60 -26.85 15.08 12.16
C SER A 60 -25.35 14.81 11.95
N ILE A 61 -24.62 15.69 11.26
CA ILE A 61 -23.18 15.58 10.99
C ILE A 61 -22.44 16.64 11.78
N GLN A 62 -21.38 16.21 12.47
CA GLN A 62 -20.43 17.11 13.11
C GLN A 62 -19.33 17.52 12.12
N ILE A 63 -19.28 18.81 11.76
CA ILE A 63 -18.23 19.37 10.90
C ILE A 63 -17.12 19.96 11.76
N THR A 64 -15.87 19.51 11.56
CA THR A 64 -14.72 19.96 12.36
C THR A 64 -13.52 20.33 11.47
N PRO A 65 -12.91 21.52 11.63
CA PRO A 65 -11.66 21.86 10.96
C PRO A 65 -10.49 21.04 11.53
N VAL A 66 -9.59 20.60 10.66
CA VAL A 66 -8.49 19.68 11.01
C VAL A 66 -7.22 20.06 10.24
N ARG A 67 -6.04 19.78 10.84
CA ARG A 67 -4.74 19.97 10.18
C ARG A 67 -4.11 18.63 9.82
N ILE A 68 -3.65 18.49 8.59
CA ILE A 68 -2.86 17.36 8.12
C ILE A 68 -1.40 17.79 8.12
N ASN A 69 -0.57 17.04 8.82
CA ASN A 69 0.86 17.30 8.87
C ASN A 69 1.62 16.15 8.17
N PRO A 70 2.75 16.45 7.51
CA PRO A 70 3.64 15.40 7.07
C PRO A 70 4.20 14.71 8.31
N GLN A 71 4.24 13.39 8.31
CA GLN A 71 5.06 12.67 9.28
C GLN A 71 6.53 12.87 8.87
N ILE A 72 7.28 13.60 9.69
CA ILE A 72 8.74 13.50 9.66
C ILE A 72 9.04 12.17 10.31
N ARG A 73 9.41 11.17 9.51
CA ARG A 73 9.98 9.95 10.08
C ARG A 73 11.28 10.36 10.75
N ASP A 74 11.35 10.21 12.06
CA ASP A 74 12.61 10.35 12.76
C ASP A 74 13.56 9.28 12.23
N ASN A 75 14.44 9.67 11.30
CA ASN A 75 15.61 8.89 10.92
C ASN A 75 16.67 8.92 12.03
N GLY A 76 16.35 9.47 13.20
CA GLY A 76 17.16 9.35 14.40
C GLY A 76 17.37 7.87 14.70
N THR A 77 18.63 7.50 14.92
CA THR A 77 19.01 6.20 15.47
C THR A 77 18.42 6.06 16.87
N SER A 78 17.16 5.63 16.95
CA SER A 78 16.56 5.18 18.20
C SER A 78 17.48 4.12 18.81
N THR A 79 17.87 4.32 20.06
CA THR A 79 18.68 3.36 20.83
C THR A 79 17.88 2.14 21.26
N LEU A 80 16.56 2.17 21.07
CA LEU A 80 15.66 1.06 21.34
C LEU A 80 15.46 0.21 20.08
N PRO A 81 15.39 -1.14 20.20
CA PRO A 81 15.14 -2.01 19.08
C PRO A 81 13.80 -1.67 18.43
N GLY A 82 13.80 -1.50 17.10
CA GLY A 82 12.59 -1.26 16.34
C GLY A 82 11.66 -2.49 16.40
N ILE A 83 10.51 -2.34 17.03
CA ILE A 83 9.48 -3.39 17.07
C ILE A 83 8.64 -3.27 15.82
N LYS A 84 8.70 -4.26 14.93
CA LYS A 84 7.75 -4.38 13.82
C LYS A 84 6.54 -5.17 14.28
N ALA A 85 5.39 -4.50 14.40
CA ALA A 85 4.13 -5.14 14.72
C ALA A 85 3.22 -5.19 13.48
N THR A 86 2.54 -6.32 13.30
CA THR A 86 1.51 -6.49 12.28
C THR A 86 0.14 -6.37 12.96
N SER A 87 -0.71 -5.47 12.47
CA SER A 87 -2.08 -5.33 12.97
C SER A 87 -3.09 -5.72 11.91
N VAL A 88 -4.00 -6.62 12.28
CA VAL A 88 -5.16 -7.02 11.47
C VAL A 88 -6.42 -6.49 12.16
N LEU A 89 -7.25 -5.80 11.40
CA LEU A 89 -8.48 -5.18 11.85
C LEU A 89 -9.66 -5.81 11.10
N GLU A 90 -10.77 -6.07 11.81
CA GLU A 90 -12.01 -6.50 11.18
C GLU A 90 -12.99 -5.33 11.12
N LEU A 91 -13.55 -5.09 9.93
CA LEU A 91 -14.59 -4.09 9.72
C LEU A 91 -15.72 -4.71 8.90
N SER A 92 -16.89 -4.90 9.54
CA SER A 92 -18.09 -5.45 8.88
C SER A 92 -17.85 -6.80 8.19
N GLY A 93 -17.11 -7.71 8.84
CA GLY A 93 -16.79 -9.04 8.32
C GLY A 93 -15.68 -9.08 7.26
N VAL A 94 -15.07 -7.94 6.91
CA VAL A 94 -13.91 -7.88 6.02
C VAL A 94 -12.66 -7.61 6.85
N GLN A 95 -11.58 -8.35 6.57
CA GLN A 95 -10.32 -8.16 7.29
C GLN A 95 -9.37 -7.24 6.53
N TYR A 96 -8.71 -6.37 7.29
CA TYR A 96 -7.79 -5.35 6.81
C TYR A 96 -6.47 -5.46 7.56
N PHE A 97 -5.39 -5.17 6.86
CA PHE A 97 -4.06 -5.00 7.40
C PHE A 97 -3.70 -3.52 7.39
N ILE A 98 -3.00 -3.08 8.43
CA ILE A 98 -2.33 -1.79 8.47
C ILE A 98 -0.84 -2.01 8.73
N GLN A 99 -0.01 -1.19 8.11
CA GLN A 99 1.43 -1.20 8.33
C GLN A 99 1.79 -0.53 9.66
N ASP A 100 3.07 -0.63 10.06
CA ASP A 100 3.54 -0.25 11.39
C ASP A 100 3.53 1.26 11.62
N SER A 101 3.95 2.04 10.61
CA SER A 101 3.98 3.51 10.66
C SER A 101 2.77 4.13 9.97
N PRO A 102 2.23 5.25 10.49
CA PRO A 102 1.15 5.99 9.84
C PRO A 102 1.62 6.62 8.53
N ASP A 103 0.70 6.72 7.57
CA ASP A 103 0.87 7.47 6.33
C ASP A 103 0.88 8.99 6.58
N LEU A 104 0.01 9.46 7.48
CA LEU A 104 -0.19 10.89 7.76
C LEU A 104 -0.43 11.13 9.25
N SER A 105 0.01 12.29 9.78
CA SER A 105 -0.47 12.78 11.08
C SER A 105 -1.66 13.70 10.88
N ILE A 106 -2.64 13.56 11.78
CA ILE A 106 -3.76 14.48 11.84
C ILE A 106 -3.84 15.11 13.23
N GLY A 107 -3.86 16.44 13.25
CA GLY A 107 -4.17 17.23 14.46
C GLY A 107 -5.61 17.75 14.44
N GLY A 108 -6.30 17.67 15.58
CA GLY A 108 -7.64 18.24 15.76
C GLY A 108 -8.79 17.23 15.63
N ILE A 109 -8.52 15.99 15.21
CA ILE A 109 -9.48 14.88 15.40
C ILE A 109 -9.31 14.41 16.85
N PRO A 110 -10.40 14.20 17.62
CA PRO A 110 -10.32 13.59 18.95
C PRO A 110 -9.52 12.30 18.86
N SER A 111 -8.40 12.24 19.59
CA SER A 111 -7.55 11.07 19.62
C SER A 111 -8.36 9.90 20.17
N SER A 112 -8.74 8.95 19.31
CA SER A 112 -9.32 7.70 19.76
C SER A 112 -8.19 6.76 20.22
N PRO A 113 -8.28 6.16 21.41
CA PRO A 113 -7.39 5.07 21.80
C PRO A 113 -7.66 3.81 20.95
N GLU A 114 -8.84 3.71 20.34
CA GLU A 114 -9.27 2.61 19.47
C GLU A 114 -9.12 2.97 17.98
N TRP A 115 -8.98 1.94 17.14
CA TRP A 115 -8.99 2.09 15.70
C TRP A 115 -10.39 2.41 15.18
N ALA A 116 -10.51 3.44 14.34
CA ALA A 116 -11.75 3.79 13.70
C ALA A 116 -11.57 3.98 12.18
N PRO A 117 -12.57 3.64 11.35
CA PRO A 117 -12.48 3.79 9.92
C PRO A 117 -12.72 5.24 9.49
N ILE A 118 -12.00 5.70 8.46
CA ILE A 118 -12.15 7.03 7.88
C ILE A 118 -11.88 7.01 6.38
N THR A 119 -12.65 7.79 5.62
CA THR A 119 -12.44 7.95 4.18
C THR A 119 -11.79 9.30 3.89
N LEU A 120 -10.66 9.30 3.18
CA LEU A 120 -10.03 10.53 2.70
C LEU A 120 -10.51 10.85 1.28
N ILE A 121 -11.13 12.02 1.12
CA ILE A 121 -11.63 12.53 -0.17
C ILE A 121 -10.91 13.84 -0.49
N ASN A 122 -10.28 13.93 -1.65
CA ASN A 122 -9.56 15.12 -2.09
C ASN A 122 -10.32 15.86 -3.20
N ILE A 123 -10.76 17.09 -2.92
CA ILE A 123 -11.40 17.98 -3.90
C ILE A 123 -10.39 18.94 -4.54
N GLY A 124 -9.22 19.15 -3.91
CA GLY A 124 -8.22 20.09 -4.37
C GLY A 124 -8.66 21.55 -4.18
N THR A 125 -8.40 22.38 -5.20
CA THR A 125 -8.70 23.82 -5.23
C THR A 125 -10.16 24.14 -5.62
N GLY A 126 -10.96 23.11 -5.96
CA GLY A 126 -12.33 23.29 -6.42
C GLY A 126 -13.35 23.46 -5.29
N ALA A 127 -14.50 24.04 -5.64
CA ALA A 127 -15.63 24.17 -4.73
C ALA A 127 -16.25 22.81 -4.37
N VAL A 128 -16.66 22.63 -3.12
CA VAL A 128 -17.30 21.38 -2.65
C VAL A 128 -18.76 21.36 -3.12
N THR A 129 -18.98 20.80 -4.30
CA THR A 129 -20.33 20.69 -4.87
C THR A 129 -20.88 19.26 -4.78
N LEU A 130 -22.21 19.15 -4.73
CA LEU A 130 -22.91 17.87 -4.68
C LEU A 130 -22.61 16.95 -5.88
N PRO A 131 -22.54 17.43 -7.14
CA PRO A 131 -22.19 16.58 -8.28
C PRO A 131 -20.81 15.94 -8.15
N ILE A 132 -19.80 16.73 -7.76
CA ILE A 132 -18.41 16.25 -7.60
C ILE A 132 -18.34 15.15 -6.53
N LEU A 133 -19.00 15.34 -5.39
CA LEU A 133 -19.01 14.33 -4.33
C LEU A 133 -19.75 13.06 -4.72
N LYS A 134 -20.88 13.18 -5.45
CA LYS A 134 -21.60 12.02 -5.99
C LYS A 134 -20.73 11.22 -6.95
N GLU A 135 -20.05 11.91 -7.87
CA GLU A 135 -19.13 11.28 -8.81
C GLU A 135 -17.99 10.56 -8.08
N LYS A 136 -17.33 11.23 -7.13
CA LYS A 136 -16.25 10.62 -6.34
C LYS A 136 -16.71 9.40 -5.55
N LEU A 137 -17.83 9.49 -4.84
CA LEU A 137 -18.36 8.34 -4.10
C LEU A 137 -18.80 7.20 -5.02
N SER A 138 -19.30 7.50 -6.22
CA SER A 138 -19.60 6.48 -7.22
C SER A 138 -18.33 5.77 -7.71
N HIS A 139 -17.25 6.52 -7.91
CA HIS A 139 -15.94 5.96 -8.26
C HIS A 139 -15.36 5.12 -7.11
N PHE A 140 -15.48 5.58 -5.86
CA PHE A 140 -14.98 4.84 -4.68
C PHE A 140 -15.66 3.48 -4.53
N LYS A 141 -16.95 3.37 -4.87
CA LYS A 141 -17.69 2.10 -4.88
C LYS A 141 -17.17 1.07 -5.90
N THR A 142 -16.32 1.48 -6.85
CA THR A 142 -15.66 0.55 -7.80
C THR A 142 -14.40 -0.10 -7.21
N ASP A 143 -13.87 0.44 -6.10
CA ASP A 143 -12.69 -0.11 -5.44
C ASP A 143 -13.05 -1.34 -4.60
N ASP A 144 -12.19 -2.36 -4.65
CA ASP A 144 -12.43 -3.63 -3.94
C ASP A 144 -11.88 -3.65 -2.51
N VAL A 145 -11.25 -2.56 -2.04
CA VAL A 145 -10.80 -2.39 -0.66
C VAL A 145 -11.79 -1.54 0.12
N PHE A 146 -12.27 -0.47 -0.50
CA PHE A 146 -13.28 0.42 0.05
C PHE A 146 -14.61 -0.29 0.35
N SER A 147 -15.22 0.06 1.48
CA SER A 147 -16.56 -0.38 1.87
C SER A 147 -17.33 0.80 2.46
N LEU A 148 -18.67 0.72 2.45
CA LEU A 148 -19.51 1.81 2.99
C LEU A 148 -19.28 2.04 4.48
N SER A 149 -18.75 1.05 5.21
CA SER A 149 -18.39 1.18 6.63
C SER A 149 -17.31 2.24 6.88
N PHE A 150 -16.50 2.58 5.88
CA PHE A 150 -15.54 3.69 5.94
C PHE A 150 -16.18 5.08 5.83
N LEU A 151 -17.45 5.19 5.45
CA LEU A 151 -18.12 6.48 5.30
C LEU A 151 -18.61 7.08 6.62
N THR A 152 -18.53 6.34 7.74
CA THR A 152 -18.92 6.84 9.07
C THR A 152 -18.19 8.14 9.43
N THR A 153 -16.91 8.22 9.07
CA THR A 153 -16.07 9.40 9.25
C THR A 153 -15.42 9.75 7.91
N ILE A 154 -15.50 11.01 7.50
CA ILE A 154 -14.91 11.50 6.26
C ILE A 154 -13.91 12.60 6.58
N LEU A 155 -12.72 12.52 6.00
CA LEU A 155 -11.76 13.60 5.92
C LEU A 155 -11.80 14.19 4.51
N LEU A 156 -12.34 15.40 4.40
CA LEU A 156 -12.42 16.15 3.17
C LEU A 156 -11.23 17.12 3.08
N VAL A 157 -10.43 16.99 2.03
CA VAL A 157 -9.32 17.90 1.74
C VAL A 157 -9.75 18.89 0.65
N THR A 158 -9.86 20.16 1.00
CA THR A 158 -10.35 21.24 0.13
C THR A 158 -9.84 22.61 0.60
N GLU A 159 -9.61 23.54 -0.32
CA GLU A 159 -9.29 24.93 0.04
C GLU A 159 -10.49 25.69 0.61
N GLU A 160 -11.71 25.15 0.48
CA GLU A 160 -12.90 25.75 1.07
C GLU A 160 -12.91 25.66 2.60
N CYS A 161 -13.33 26.75 3.24
CA CYS A 161 -13.49 26.77 4.69
C CYS A 161 -14.66 25.86 5.12
N PRO A 162 -14.56 25.16 6.27
CA PRO A 162 -15.60 24.25 6.74
C PRO A 162 -17.01 24.87 6.85
N GLY A 163 -17.09 26.17 7.19
CA GLY A 163 -18.36 26.90 7.30
C GLY A 163 -19.06 27.20 5.96
N LYS A 164 -18.43 26.91 4.81
CA LYS A 164 -19.00 27.10 3.47
C LYS A 164 -19.61 25.83 2.87
N ILE A 165 -19.54 24.69 3.57
CA ILE A 165 -20.13 23.44 3.10
C ILE A 165 -21.65 23.59 3.07
N SER A 166 -22.23 23.51 1.87
CA SER A 166 -23.68 23.65 1.68
C SER A 166 -24.49 22.57 2.41
N ASP A 167 -25.69 22.93 2.88
CA ASP A 167 -26.59 21.99 3.57
C ASP A 167 -26.96 20.79 2.70
N ASN A 168 -27.12 20.99 1.39
CA ASN A 168 -27.39 19.89 0.44
C ASN A 168 -26.26 18.86 0.40
N VAL A 169 -25.00 19.29 0.54
CA VAL A 169 -23.84 18.39 0.63
C VAL A 169 -23.86 17.64 1.95
N ALA A 170 -24.09 18.33 3.07
CA ALA A 170 -24.18 17.70 4.38
C ALA A 170 -25.31 16.67 4.45
N ALA A 171 -26.50 16.99 3.92
CA ALA A 171 -27.64 16.09 3.84
C ALA A 171 -27.32 14.84 3.01
N PHE A 172 -26.65 15.01 1.87
CA PHE A 172 -26.22 13.89 1.04
C PHE A 172 -25.22 12.98 1.77
N LEU A 173 -24.18 13.53 2.40
CA LEU A 173 -23.22 12.72 3.15
C LEU A 173 -23.88 11.97 4.32
N SER A 174 -24.86 12.61 4.97
CA SER A 174 -25.63 11.99 6.07
C SER A 174 -26.43 10.80 5.55
N SER A 175 -27.06 10.95 4.38
CA SER A 175 -27.77 9.87 3.69
C SER A 175 -26.87 8.69 3.31
N GLN A 176 -25.56 8.90 3.17
CA GLN A 176 -24.58 7.85 2.92
C GLN A 176 -24.02 7.23 4.21
N GLY A 177 -24.47 7.68 5.39
CA GLY A 177 -24.06 7.15 6.70
C GLY A 177 -22.94 7.93 7.40
N CYS A 178 -22.55 9.10 6.88
CA CYS A 178 -21.54 9.95 7.50
C CYS A 178 -22.08 10.58 8.79
N LYS A 179 -21.32 10.45 9.88
CA LYS A 179 -21.58 11.05 11.19
C LYS A 179 -20.61 12.19 11.49
N TYR A 180 -19.36 12.03 11.08
CA TYR A 180 -18.27 12.97 11.35
C TYR A 180 -17.62 13.42 10.05
N LEU A 181 -17.64 14.72 9.80
CA LEU A 181 -16.98 15.33 8.65
C LEU A 181 -15.83 16.22 9.14
N HIS A 182 -14.62 15.81 8.85
CA HIS A 182 -13.42 16.59 9.10
C HIS A 182 -13.02 17.32 7.82
N VAL A 183 -12.71 18.61 7.91
CA VAL A 183 -12.32 19.43 6.76
C VAL A 183 -10.91 19.92 6.98
N ALA A 184 -10.02 19.61 6.05
CA ALA A 184 -8.63 20.01 6.08
C ALA A 184 -8.28 20.82 4.83
N ILE A 185 -7.48 21.87 5.03
CA ILE A 185 -6.93 22.66 3.92
C ILE A 185 -5.75 21.90 3.32
N PRO A 186 -5.62 21.83 1.98
CA PRO A 186 -4.46 21.29 1.29
C PRO A 186 -3.16 21.87 1.86
N GLY A 187 -2.30 21.00 2.40
CA GLY A 187 -0.95 21.37 2.83
C GLY A 187 0.08 21.16 1.70
N LEU A 188 1.37 21.27 2.05
CA LEU A 188 2.49 20.91 1.16
C LEU A 188 2.73 19.39 1.02
N VAL A 189 1.86 18.58 1.61
CA VAL A 189 2.02 17.12 1.73
C VAL A 189 1.37 16.44 0.52
N SER A 190 1.84 15.26 0.12
CA SER A 190 1.09 14.43 -0.83
C SER A 190 0.16 13.50 -0.05
N TRP A 191 -1.11 13.45 -0.43
CA TRP A 191 -2.11 12.56 0.16
C TRP A 191 -2.77 11.72 -0.93
N GLU A 192 -3.01 10.46 -0.59
CA GLU A 192 -3.65 9.50 -1.47
C GLU A 192 -5.12 9.34 -1.05
N GLU A 193 -6.03 9.31 -2.01
CA GLU A 193 -7.46 9.16 -1.72
C GLU A 193 -7.80 7.72 -1.33
N GLY A 194 -8.84 7.54 -0.53
CA GLY A 194 -9.41 6.21 -0.25
C GLY A 194 -9.62 5.88 1.23
N PRO A 195 -9.73 4.58 1.56
CA PRO A 195 -10.01 4.12 2.92
C PRO A 195 -8.76 4.09 3.80
N TYR A 196 -8.92 4.56 5.03
CA TYR A 196 -7.91 4.58 6.08
C TYR A 196 -8.50 4.12 7.41
N PHE A 197 -7.62 3.71 8.32
CA PHE A 197 -7.91 3.66 9.75
C PHE A 197 -7.19 4.80 10.45
N TYR A 198 -7.80 5.38 11.46
CA TYR A 198 -7.17 6.39 12.30
C TYR A 198 -7.15 5.98 13.77
N SER A 199 -6.12 6.43 14.47
CA SER A 199 -5.98 6.35 15.92
C SER A 199 -5.17 7.55 16.42
N SER A 200 -4.85 7.60 17.71
CA SER A 200 -3.91 8.56 18.28
C SER A 200 -2.53 8.59 17.58
N ARG A 201 -2.16 7.52 16.86
CA ARG A 201 -0.90 7.42 16.12
C ARG A 201 -0.92 8.11 14.75
N GLY A 202 -2.10 8.40 14.19
CA GLY A 202 -2.26 8.99 12.86
C GLY A 202 -3.18 8.18 11.95
N LEU A 203 -3.11 8.44 10.64
CA LEU A 203 -3.81 7.70 9.59
C LEU A 203 -2.96 6.57 9.04
N PHE A 204 -3.60 5.43 8.79
CA PHE A 204 -3.00 4.23 8.23
C PHE A 204 -3.82 3.77 7.05
N ALA A 205 -3.19 3.61 5.88
CA ALA A 205 -3.84 3.07 4.70
C ALA A 205 -4.50 1.73 5.02
N ALA A 206 -5.76 1.55 4.62
CA ALA A 206 -6.42 0.25 4.76
C ALA A 206 -5.97 -0.67 3.62
N TRP A 207 -5.36 -1.82 3.95
CA TRP A 207 -5.05 -2.87 2.99
C TRP A 207 -6.02 -4.02 3.19
N ARG A 208 -6.86 -4.37 2.21
CA ARG A 208 -7.77 -5.50 2.38
C ARG A 208 -6.97 -6.81 2.35
N LEU A 209 -7.30 -7.74 3.24
CA LEU A 209 -6.76 -9.09 3.23
C LEU A 209 -7.71 -10.02 2.46
N TYR A 210 -7.20 -10.64 1.41
CA TYR A 210 -7.88 -11.70 0.68
C TYR A 210 -7.30 -13.05 1.07
N ALA A 211 -8.16 -14.03 1.36
CA ALA A 211 -7.70 -15.41 1.46
C ALA A 211 -7.24 -15.93 0.09
N ASP A 212 -6.23 -16.80 0.09
CA ASP A 212 -5.77 -17.55 -1.09
C ASP A 212 -6.21 -19.02 -1.01
N PRO A 213 -7.53 -19.32 -1.12
CA PRO A 213 -8.03 -20.69 -0.98
C PRO A 213 -7.51 -21.62 -2.09
N GLY A 214 -7.01 -21.04 -3.19
CA GLY A 214 -6.40 -21.76 -4.29
C GLY A 214 -4.95 -22.16 -4.03
N GLU A 215 -4.32 -21.67 -2.95
CA GLU A 215 -2.90 -21.85 -2.67
C GLU A 215 -2.05 -21.44 -3.89
N ALA A 216 -2.43 -20.33 -4.51
CA ALA A 216 -1.79 -19.78 -5.71
C ALA A 216 -0.43 -19.14 -5.42
N PHE A 217 -0.23 -18.64 -4.20
CA PHE A 217 0.98 -17.95 -3.78
C PHE A 217 1.78 -18.82 -2.80
N ILE A 218 3.10 -18.80 -2.94
CA ILE A 218 4.01 -19.40 -1.93
C ILE A 218 4.39 -18.42 -0.82
N ALA A 219 4.23 -17.11 -1.08
CA ALA A 219 4.50 -16.03 -0.15
C ALA A 219 3.62 -14.83 -0.48
N ALA A 220 3.01 -14.25 0.55
CA ALA A 220 2.39 -12.94 0.48
C ALA A 220 3.46 -11.88 0.76
N THR A 221 3.46 -10.76 0.03
CA THR A 221 4.47 -9.71 0.19
C THR A 221 3.82 -8.34 0.37
N ILE A 222 4.56 -7.45 1.04
CA ILE A 222 4.20 -6.04 1.22
C ILE A 222 5.43 -5.17 0.94
N PRO A 223 5.25 -3.95 0.40
CA PRO A 223 6.35 -3.01 0.25
C PRO A 223 6.84 -2.53 1.62
N CYS A 224 8.15 -2.36 1.75
CA CYS A 224 8.75 -1.77 2.93
C CYS A 224 8.34 -0.30 3.01
N GLN A 225 7.97 0.18 4.20
CA GLN A 225 7.59 1.57 4.37
C GLN A 225 8.79 2.50 4.14
N ASP A 226 10.00 2.10 4.50
CA ASP A 226 11.24 2.92 4.40
C ASP A 226 11.83 2.99 2.99
N ASP A 227 11.58 1.95 2.18
CA ASP A 227 12.03 1.88 0.79
C ASP A 227 10.97 1.18 -0.04
N SER A 228 10.21 1.95 -0.82
CA SER A 228 9.13 1.44 -1.68
C SER A 228 9.63 0.53 -2.81
N SER A 229 10.94 0.51 -3.10
CA SER A 229 11.54 -0.43 -4.05
C SER A 229 11.86 -1.79 -3.44
N THR A 230 11.76 -1.93 -2.11
CA THR A 230 12.06 -3.16 -1.37
C THR A 230 10.77 -3.75 -0.79
N TYR A 231 10.67 -5.07 -0.79
CA TYR A 231 9.53 -5.82 -0.28
C TYR A 231 9.94 -6.73 0.88
N SER A 232 8.97 -7.14 1.67
CA SER A 232 9.13 -8.16 2.71
C SER A 232 7.94 -9.12 2.70
N THR A 233 8.13 -10.31 3.25
CA THR A 233 7.03 -11.26 3.46
C THR A 233 6.02 -10.66 4.43
N LEU A 234 4.73 -10.77 4.09
CA LEU A 234 3.63 -10.36 4.95
C LEU A 234 3.45 -11.38 6.07
N THR A 235 3.46 -10.90 7.31
CA THR A 235 3.25 -11.70 8.53
C THR A 235 1.86 -11.46 9.12
N ALA A 236 0.84 -11.44 8.26
CA ALA A 236 -0.56 -11.36 8.65
C ALA A 236 -1.28 -12.66 8.27
N SER A 237 -2.16 -13.11 9.16
CA SER A 237 -3.13 -14.17 8.87
C SER A 237 -4.51 -13.64 9.16
N ALA A 238 -5.46 -14.03 8.32
CA ALA A 238 -6.85 -13.64 8.38
C ALA A 238 -7.76 -14.86 8.15
N TYR A 239 -9.02 -14.74 8.58
CA TYR A 239 -10.07 -15.75 8.39
C TYR A 239 -9.83 -17.14 9.04
N GLY A 240 -8.77 -17.31 9.83
CA GLY A 240 -8.48 -18.57 10.55
C GLY A 240 -8.23 -19.79 9.63
N THR A 241 -7.87 -19.56 8.37
CA THR A 241 -7.64 -20.63 7.38
C THR A 241 -6.17 -21.04 7.30
N HIS A 242 -5.91 -22.23 6.76
CA HIS A 242 -4.54 -22.69 6.45
C HIS A 242 -3.94 -22.06 5.18
N ALA A 243 -4.71 -21.21 4.50
CA ALA A 243 -4.27 -20.50 3.29
C ALA A 243 -3.53 -19.21 3.65
N LEU A 244 -2.64 -18.77 2.75
CA LEU A 244 -2.07 -17.44 2.84
C LEU A 244 -3.14 -16.37 2.70
N THR A 245 -2.84 -15.20 3.24
CA THR A 245 -3.67 -14.00 3.06
C THR A 245 -2.87 -12.92 2.36
N ILE A 246 -3.43 -12.40 1.28
CA ILE A 246 -2.79 -11.40 0.42
C ILE A 246 -3.32 -10.03 0.80
N ALA A 247 -2.45 -9.16 1.32
CA ALA A 247 -2.77 -7.76 1.53
C ALA A 247 -2.72 -7.02 0.21
N VAL A 248 -3.78 -6.26 -0.09
CA VAL A 248 -3.82 -5.40 -1.28
C VAL A 248 -4.21 -3.97 -0.90
N PRO A 249 -3.51 -2.96 -1.45
CA PRO A 249 -3.89 -1.57 -1.23
C PRO A 249 -5.12 -1.21 -2.06
N SER A 250 -5.83 -0.17 -1.63
CA SER A 250 -6.91 0.44 -2.41
C SER A 250 -6.38 0.99 -3.74
N ARG A 251 -7.15 0.81 -4.83
CA ARG A 251 -6.79 1.36 -6.15
C ARG A 251 -6.96 2.87 -6.21
N LEU A 252 -7.79 3.45 -5.34
CA LEU A 252 -8.09 4.89 -5.30
C LEU A 252 -6.84 5.75 -5.04
N ARG A 253 -5.83 5.14 -4.43
CA ARG A 253 -4.53 5.76 -4.15
C ARG A 253 -3.71 6.01 -5.40
N TYR A 254 -3.97 5.26 -6.47
CA TYR A 254 -3.14 5.24 -7.68
C TYR A 254 -3.91 5.81 -8.86
N LYS A 255 -3.37 6.87 -9.46
CA LYS A 255 -3.92 7.47 -10.68
C LYS A 255 -3.04 7.09 -11.86
N ARG A 256 -3.65 6.46 -12.87
CA ARG A 256 -2.96 6.16 -14.13
C ARG A 256 -2.68 7.48 -14.85
N THR A 257 -1.44 7.66 -15.29
CA THR A 257 -0.99 8.77 -16.14
C THR A 257 -0.21 8.21 -17.33
N ALA A 258 0.14 9.05 -18.30
CA ALA A 258 1.00 8.65 -19.41
C ALA A 258 2.36 8.10 -18.92
N GLU A 259 2.91 8.69 -17.86
CA GLU A 259 4.20 8.30 -17.25
C GLU A 259 4.07 7.08 -16.33
N LYS A 260 2.88 6.84 -15.79
CA LYS A 260 2.57 5.71 -14.90
C LYS A 260 1.34 4.94 -15.38
N PRO A 261 1.40 4.30 -16.57
CA PRO A 261 0.24 3.64 -17.16
C PRO A 261 -0.21 2.41 -16.36
N LEU A 262 0.70 1.82 -15.58
CA LEU A 262 0.44 0.65 -14.74
C LEU A 262 0.04 0.99 -13.29
N ALA A 263 -0.13 2.28 -12.96
CA ALA A 263 -0.52 2.67 -11.61
C ALA A 263 -1.83 1.98 -11.17
N GLY A 264 -1.82 1.41 -9.96
CA GLY A 264 -2.95 0.69 -9.37
C GLY A 264 -3.11 -0.76 -9.84
N ILE A 265 -2.27 -1.24 -10.77
CA ILE A 265 -2.22 -2.68 -11.11
C ILE A 265 -1.49 -3.44 -10.02
N ARG A 266 -2.06 -4.58 -9.61
CA ARG A 266 -1.49 -5.49 -8.61
C ARG A 266 -1.00 -6.74 -9.33
N VAL A 267 0.27 -7.08 -9.16
CA VAL A 267 0.95 -8.12 -9.95
C VAL A 267 1.41 -9.26 -9.05
N GLY A 268 1.06 -10.49 -9.43
CA GLY A 268 1.69 -11.69 -8.89
C GLY A 268 3.00 -11.97 -9.61
N VAL A 269 4.09 -12.13 -8.87
CA VAL A 269 5.42 -12.40 -9.42
C VAL A 269 5.75 -13.87 -9.19
N LYS A 270 6.18 -14.57 -10.23
CA LYS A 270 6.62 -15.96 -10.06
C LYS A 270 7.94 -16.00 -9.31
N ASP A 271 8.11 -16.97 -8.42
CA ASP A 271 9.29 -17.19 -7.56
C ASP A 271 10.60 -17.58 -8.30
N VAL A 272 10.65 -17.39 -9.62
CA VAL A 272 11.86 -17.47 -10.44
C VAL A 272 12.38 -16.08 -10.84
N LEU A 273 11.64 -15.03 -10.49
CA LEU A 273 11.98 -13.64 -10.72
C LEU A 273 12.34 -13.01 -9.37
N ASP A 274 13.50 -12.36 -9.32
CA ASP A 274 13.96 -11.69 -8.11
C ASP A 274 13.08 -10.50 -7.76
N LEU A 275 12.58 -10.48 -6.52
CA LEU A 275 11.89 -9.33 -5.91
C LEU A 275 12.76 -8.79 -4.78
N LYS A 276 13.27 -7.56 -4.92
CA LYS A 276 14.21 -6.95 -3.96
C LYS A 276 13.65 -7.03 -2.53
N GLY A 277 14.40 -7.63 -1.61
CA GLY A 277 14.03 -7.82 -0.20
C GLY A 277 13.29 -9.11 0.13
N VAL A 278 12.83 -9.86 -0.88
CA VAL A 278 12.21 -11.18 -0.73
C VAL A 278 13.15 -12.25 -1.26
N ARG A 279 13.22 -13.39 -0.58
CA ARG A 279 14.07 -14.50 -1.00
C ARG A 279 13.41 -15.24 -2.16
N THR A 280 14.10 -15.29 -3.29
CA THR A 280 13.74 -16.14 -4.45
C THR A 280 14.01 -17.61 -4.11
N GLY A 281 12.96 -18.44 -4.14
CA GLY A 281 13.02 -19.86 -3.82
C GLY A 281 13.06 -20.79 -5.03
N ASN A 282 12.76 -20.31 -6.23
CA ASN A 282 12.56 -21.15 -7.44
C ASN A 282 11.56 -22.29 -7.24
N GLY A 283 10.62 -22.18 -6.27
CA GLY A 283 9.72 -23.26 -5.91
C GLY A 283 10.40 -24.48 -5.27
N ASN A 284 11.58 -24.30 -4.69
CA ASN A 284 12.34 -25.39 -4.07
C ASN A 284 12.84 -24.95 -2.67
N ARG A 285 12.57 -25.76 -1.64
CA ARG A 285 12.93 -25.46 -0.25
C ARG A 285 14.43 -25.49 -0.02
N ALA A 286 15.15 -26.42 -0.65
CA ALA A 286 16.60 -26.49 -0.57
C ALA A 286 17.27 -25.26 -1.21
N PHE A 287 16.80 -24.80 -2.37
CA PHE A 287 17.24 -23.55 -2.99
C PHE A 287 16.89 -22.34 -2.12
N ALA A 288 15.68 -22.34 -1.57
CA ALA A 288 15.23 -21.36 -0.58
C ALA A 288 15.92 -21.50 0.78
N GLN A 289 16.85 -22.43 1.00
CA GLN A 289 17.64 -22.58 2.22
C GLN A 289 19.15 -22.40 1.97
N CYS A 290 19.68 -22.83 0.82
CA CYS A 290 21.11 -22.83 0.49
C CYS A 290 21.52 -21.70 -0.49
N LYS A 291 22.55 -20.91 -0.16
CA LYS A 291 23.34 -20.14 -1.15
C LYS A 291 24.53 -20.96 -1.72
N THR A 292 24.57 -22.26 -1.52
CA THR A 292 25.58 -23.19 -2.07
C THR A 292 24.91 -24.44 -2.65
N LYS A 293 24.97 -24.54 -4.00
CA LYS A 293 24.76 -25.67 -4.94
C LYS A 293 23.71 -26.79 -4.66
N THR A 294 22.90 -27.01 -5.71
CA THR A 294 22.13 -28.21 -6.20
C THR A 294 20.62 -28.38 -5.93
N VAL A 295 19.90 -28.58 -7.08
CA VAL A 295 18.49 -28.96 -7.48
C VAL A 295 17.28 -28.35 -6.75
N GLU A 296 16.18 -27.92 -7.38
CA GLU A 296 15.48 -28.32 -8.62
C GLU A 296 15.11 -27.14 -9.57
N PHE A 297 15.06 -27.40 -10.88
CA PHE A 297 15.03 -26.41 -11.96
C PHE A 297 13.96 -26.67 -13.02
N ALA A 298 12.78 -26.06 -12.91
CA ALA A 298 11.79 -25.89 -13.99
C ALA A 298 11.74 -27.02 -15.05
N GLY A 299 11.75 -28.26 -14.58
CA GLY A 299 11.67 -29.44 -15.43
C GLY A 299 10.28 -29.50 -16.07
N VAL A 300 10.22 -30.11 -17.26
CA VAL A 300 8.95 -30.60 -17.81
C VAL A 300 8.61 -31.86 -17.03
N GLN A 301 7.54 -31.86 -16.23
CA GLN A 301 7.09 -33.13 -15.64
C GLN A 301 5.58 -33.20 -15.40
N GLU A 302 5.01 -34.31 -15.86
CA GLU A 302 3.58 -34.59 -15.96
C GLU A 302 3.00 -35.36 -14.76
N VAL A 303 3.75 -35.60 -13.68
CA VAL A 303 3.30 -36.47 -12.58
C VAL A 303 3.71 -35.93 -11.22
N VAL A 304 2.74 -35.82 -10.31
CA VAL A 304 2.87 -35.36 -8.89
C VAL A 304 3.69 -36.34 -8.02
N ALA A 305 4.22 -37.43 -8.60
CA ALA A 305 4.64 -38.59 -7.82
C ALA A 305 6.01 -38.46 -7.15
N ASP A 306 6.96 -37.71 -7.69
CA ASP A 306 8.35 -38.01 -7.33
C ASP A 306 9.09 -36.95 -6.48
N TRP A 307 8.91 -35.63 -6.67
CA TRP A 307 9.76 -34.65 -5.94
C TRP A 307 9.11 -33.25 -5.86
N VAL A 308 8.13 -33.02 -4.97
CA VAL A 308 7.43 -31.72 -4.90
C VAL A 308 7.57 -31.08 -3.52
N ASP A 309 8.35 -29.99 -3.44
CA ASP A 309 8.51 -29.17 -2.22
C ASP A 309 7.30 -28.25 -1.94
N TYR A 310 6.62 -27.81 -3.01
CA TYR A 310 5.40 -26.99 -2.96
C TYR A 310 4.36 -27.53 -3.94
N PHE A 311 3.15 -27.83 -3.45
CA PHE A 311 2.05 -28.29 -4.30
C PHE A 311 1.64 -27.24 -5.32
N TYR A 312 1.15 -27.71 -6.47
CA TYR A 312 0.56 -26.81 -7.46
C TYR A 312 -0.74 -26.18 -6.94
N PRO A 313 -1.04 -24.92 -7.33
CA PRO A 313 -2.31 -24.29 -6.96
C PRO A 313 -3.51 -25.10 -7.41
N LYS A 314 -4.62 -25.04 -6.69
CA LYS A 314 -5.87 -25.70 -7.06
C LYS A 314 -6.49 -25.03 -8.29
N ASN A 315 -7.00 -25.82 -9.23
CA ASN A 315 -7.70 -25.29 -10.40
C ASN A 315 -8.98 -24.55 -9.96
N PRO A 316 -9.17 -23.27 -10.31
CA PRO A 316 -10.39 -22.51 -9.96
C PRO A 316 -11.69 -23.12 -10.47
N ARG A 317 -11.64 -23.99 -11.51
CA ARG A 317 -12.80 -24.69 -12.08
C ARG A 317 -13.21 -25.95 -11.31
N GLY A 318 -12.46 -26.28 -10.24
CA GLY A 318 -12.61 -27.51 -9.48
C GLY A 318 -12.17 -28.74 -10.30
N LYS A 319 -11.74 -29.80 -9.60
CA LYS A 319 -11.41 -31.19 -10.06
C LYS A 319 -9.97 -31.65 -9.80
N SER A 320 -8.97 -30.78 -9.75
CA SER A 320 -7.59 -31.17 -9.41
C SER A 320 -6.68 -29.97 -9.12
N GLN A 321 -5.47 -30.22 -8.63
CA GLN A 321 -4.38 -29.24 -8.71
C GLN A 321 -4.10 -28.89 -10.18
N LEU A 322 -3.71 -27.64 -10.44
CA LEU A 322 -3.15 -27.22 -11.72
C LEU A 322 -1.92 -28.07 -12.02
N ARG A 323 -1.68 -28.35 -13.29
CA ARG A 323 -0.47 -29.01 -13.74
C ARG A 323 0.34 -27.97 -14.48
N ALA A 324 1.55 -27.68 -14.03
CA ALA A 324 2.45 -26.86 -14.80
C ALA A 324 3.22 -27.76 -15.77
N THR A 325 2.76 -27.86 -17.02
CA THR A 325 3.63 -28.29 -18.12
C THR A 325 4.62 -27.14 -18.40
N GLY A 326 5.68 -27.10 -17.58
CA GLY A 326 6.78 -26.16 -17.72
C GLY A 326 6.64 -24.82 -16.97
N SER A 327 7.78 -24.13 -16.82
CA SER A 327 7.91 -22.86 -16.08
C SER A 327 7.65 -21.60 -16.91
N SER A 328 7.06 -20.54 -16.34
CA SER A 328 6.89 -19.20 -16.96
C SER A 328 8.18 -18.58 -17.50
N THR A 329 9.32 -19.18 -17.18
CA THR A 329 10.61 -19.07 -17.86
C THR A 329 10.64 -20.14 -18.96
N GLY A 330 9.93 -19.87 -20.06
CA GLY A 330 9.50 -20.94 -20.94
C GLY A 330 10.63 -21.70 -21.63
N ARG A 331 10.74 -22.99 -21.36
CA ARG A 331 10.97 -23.96 -22.43
C ARG A 331 9.59 -24.28 -23.02
N GLY A 332 9.27 -23.81 -24.23
CA GLY A 332 8.06 -24.23 -24.96
C GLY A 332 6.73 -23.54 -24.57
N GLY A 333 5.84 -24.27 -23.88
CA GLY A 333 4.41 -23.96 -23.69
C GLY A 333 4.03 -23.27 -22.37
N SER A 334 4.93 -23.19 -21.42
CA SER A 334 4.69 -22.85 -20.01
C SER A 334 4.04 -21.50 -19.61
N VAL A 335 3.82 -20.61 -20.57
CA VAL A 335 2.99 -19.40 -20.39
C VAL A 335 1.64 -19.60 -21.05
N ARG A 336 1.59 -20.29 -22.20
CA ARG A 336 0.38 -20.54 -22.97
C ARG A 336 -0.46 -21.66 -22.37
N ASP A 337 0.16 -22.75 -21.93
CA ASP A 337 -0.53 -23.91 -21.36
C ASP A 337 -1.31 -23.56 -20.07
N PRO A 338 -0.69 -22.95 -19.04
CA PRO A 338 -1.45 -22.53 -17.86
C PRO A 338 -2.47 -21.43 -18.17
N ALA A 339 -2.23 -20.59 -19.18
CA ALA A 339 -3.21 -19.59 -19.61
C ALA A 339 -4.47 -20.24 -20.18
N ILE A 340 -4.32 -21.25 -21.06
CA ILE A 340 -5.42 -22.05 -21.59
C ILE A 340 -6.16 -22.78 -20.46
N ALA A 341 -5.43 -23.43 -19.55
CA ALA A 341 -6.01 -24.18 -18.44
C ALA A 341 -6.87 -23.31 -17.52
N ASN A 342 -6.47 -22.05 -17.31
CA ASN A 342 -7.20 -21.09 -16.48
C ASN A 342 -8.20 -20.22 -17.26
N GLY A 343 -8.15 -20.22 -18.59
CA GLY A 343 -8.99 -19.36 -19.44
C GLY A 343 -8.63 -17.88 -19.33
N ILE A 344 -7.33 -17.59 -19.29
CA ILE A 344 -6.77 -16.24 -19.26
C ILE A 344 -5.84 -16.03 -20.46
N TYR A 345 -5.43 -14.79 -20.70
CA TYR A 345 -4.44 -14.49 -21.72
C TYR A 345 -3.03 -14.76 -21.16
N GLY A 346 -2.18 -15.39 -21.97
CA GLY A 346 -0.77 -15.62 -21.65
C GLY A 346 0.11 -15.28 -22.85
N LEU A 347 0.96 -14.27 -22.70
CA LEU A 347 1.87 -13.82 -23.75
C LEU A 347 3.30 -14.21 -23.42
N ARG A 348 3.89 -15.00 -24.31
CA ARG A 348 5.33 -15.26 -24.36
C ARG A 348 5.93 -14.35 -25.43
N PRO A 349 6.74 -13.35 -25.07
CA PRO A 349 7.42 -12.52 -26.05
C PRO A 349 8.35 -13.31 -26.97
N THR A 350 8.62 -12.77 -28.16
CA THR A 350 9.72 -13.21 -29.02
C THR A 350 11.03 -13.16 -28.24
N HIS A 351 11.92 -14.13 -28.46
CA HIS A 351 13.26 -14.15 -27.88
C HIS A 351 14.30 -14.11 -29.00
N ASP A 352 15.44 -13.50 -28.71
CA ASP A 352 16.57 -13.32 -29.63
C ASP A 352 17.63 -14.44 -29.50
N GLY A 353 17.35 -15.45 -28.67
CA GLY A 353 18.28 -16.53 -28.35
C GLY A 353 19.37 -16.14 -27.35
N LYS A 354 19.41 -14.88 -26.89
CA LYS A 354 20.29 -14.45 -25.80
C LYS A 354 19.66 -14.78 -24.46
N GLN A 355 20.51 -14.96 -23.44
CA GLN A 355 20.04 -15.18 -22.08
C GLN A 355 19.36 -13.91 -21.54
N GLU A 356 18.13 -14.05 -21.06
CA GLU A 356 17.47 -12.96 -20.34
C GLU A 356 18.22 -12.65 -19.04
N LEU A 357 18.54 -11.37 -18.87
CA LEU A 357 19.28 -10.86 -17.72
C LEU A 357 18.53 -11.13 -16.40
N GLY A 358 19.25 -11.65 -15.41
CA GLY A 358 18.68 -12.02 -14.10
C GLY A 358 17.90 -13.33 -14.13
N SER A 359 17.70 -13.93 -15.31
CA SER A 359 17.09 -15.24 -15.43
C SER A 359 18.10 -16.33 -15.06
N ARG A 360 17.72 -17.17 -14.10
CA ARG A 360 18.53 -18.29 -13.61
C ARG A 360 17.81 -19.60 -13.89
N ILE A 361 18.33 -20.36 -14.87
CA ILE A 361 18.20 -21.82 -14.98
C ILE A 361 16.78 -22.27 -15.45
N PRO A 362 16.55 -23.45 -16.07
CA PRO A 362 17.47 -24.47 -16.61
C PRO A 362 17.95 -24.24 -18.03
N CYS A 363 17.31 -23.37 -18.81
CA CYS A 363 17.66 -23.21 -20.21
C CYS A 363 17.76 -21.75 -20.62
N PRO A 364 18.91 -21.12 -20.30
CA PRO A 364 19.13 -19.69 -20.53
C PRO A 364 18.79 -19.22 -21.95
N THR A 365 19.08 -20.04 -22.97
CA THR A 365 18.91 -19.70 -24.40
C THR A 365 17.44 -19.68 -24.86
N PHE A 366 16.58 -20.52 -24.28
CA PHE A 366 15.15 -20.58 -24.66
C PHE A 366 14.26 -19.79 -23.69
N GLN A 367 14.81 -19.36 -22.57
CA GLN A 367 14.08 -18.68 -21.51
C GLN A 367 13.71 -17.25 -21.91
N THR A 368 12.41 -16.96 -21.82
CA THR A 368 11.89 -15.59 -21.90
C THR A 368 10.76 -15.44 -20.89
N THR A 369 10.77 -14.35 -20.13
CA THR A 369 9.74 -13.99 -19.18
C THR A 369 8.49 -13.56 -19.92
N GLY A 370 7.44 -14.36 -19.78
CA GLY A 370 6.07 -14.00 -20.19
C GLY A 370 5.21 -13.54 -19.03
N TYR A 371 4.02 -13.07 -19.36
CA TYR A 371 3.05 -12.55 -18.39
C TYR A 371 1.64 -12.99 -18.75
N PHE A 372 0.76 -12.92 -17.75
CA PHE A 372 -0.63 -13.33 -17.81
C PHE A 372 -1.55 -12.17 -17.50
N ALA A 373 -2.73 -12.13 -18.11
CA ALA A 373 -3.75 -11.16 -17.75
C ALA A 373 -5.15 -11.73 -17.98
N ARG A 374 -6.14 -11.21 -17.23
CA ARG A 374 -7.56 -11.47 -17.46
C ARG A 374 -8.15 -10.56 -18.55
N SER A 375 -7.53 -9.41 -18.77
CA SER A 375 -7.93 -8.42 -19.77
C SER A 375 -6.87 -8.31 -20.85
N LEU A 376 -7.30 -8.41 -22.12
CA LEU A 376 -6.42 -8.22 -23.26
C LEU A 376 -5.81 -6.81 -23.27
N THR A 377 -6.61 -5.79 -22.94
CA THR A 377 -6.14 -4.39 -22.87
C THR A 377 -5.05 -4.22 -21.82
N GLU A 378 -5.25 -4.76 -20.61
CA GLU A 378 -4.22 -4.67 -19.56
C GLU A 378 -2.95 -5.44 -19.94
N MET A 379 -3.10 -6.58 -20.64
CA MET A 379 -1.96 -7.34 -21.16
C MET A 379 -1.13 -6.52 -22.15
N LEU A 380 -1.78 -5.82 -23.07
CA LEU A 380 -1.11 -5.02 -24.09
C LEU A 380 -0.38 -3.81 -23.46
N THR A 381 -1.06 -3.06 -22.57
CA THR A 381 -0.43 -1.95 -21.85
C THR A 381 0.76 -2.40 -21.00
N PHE A 382 0.63 -3.53 -20.30
CA PHE A 382 1.76 -4.11 -19.57
C PHE A 382 2.89 -4.50 -20.52
N GLY A 383 2.55 -5.09 -21.67
CA GLY A 383 3.51 -5.56 -22.66
C GLY A 383 4.35 -4.44 -23.28
N GLU A 384 3.74 -3.33 -23.65
CA GLU A 384 4.44 -2.15 -24.19
C GLU A 384 5.50 -1.66 -23.21
N PHE A 385 5.10 -1.42 -21.95
CA PHE A 385 6.01 -0.97 -20.90
C PHE A 385 7.10 -2.01 -20.58
N TRP A 386 6.75 -3.30 -20.53
CA TRP A 386 7.68 -4.38 -20.23
C TRP A 386 8.79 -4.51 -21.29
N GLN A 387 8.44 -4.34 -22.57
CA GLN A 387 9.41 -4.38 -23.67
C GLN A 387 10.33 -3.17 -23.65
N GLU A 388 9.78 -1.97 -23.45
CA GLU A 388 10.56 -0.74 -23.34
C GLU A 388 11.56 -0.83 -22.17
N TRP A 389 11.10 -1.26 -21.00
CA TRP A 389 11.95 -1.46 -19.83
C TRP A 389 13.06 -2.48 -20.08
N LYS A 390 12.75 -3.62 -20.72
CA LYS A 390 13.75 -4.62 -21.10
C LYS A 390 14.82 -4.02 -22.01
N SER A 391 14.43 -3.24 -23.01
CA SER A 391 15.34 -2.57 -23.94
C SER A 391 16.28 -1.59 -23.21
N ILE A 392 15.74 -0.74 -22.33
CA ILE A 392 16.53 0.22 -21.53
C ILE A 392 17.51 -0.52 -20.62
N ARG A 393 17.05 -1.55 -19.91
CA ARG A 393 17.90 -2.30 -18.96
C ARG A 393 19.02 -3.05 -19.68
N TYR A 394 18.75 -3.65 -20.83
CA TYR A 394 19.77 -4.32 -21.64
C TYR A 394 20.85 -3.32 -22.10
N LYS A 395 20.45 -2.14 -22.59
CA LYS A 395 21.38 -1.06 -22.98
C LYS A 395 22.24 -0.56 -21.82
N ALA A 396 21.65 -0.40 -20.63
CA ALA A 396 22.35 0.11 -19.45
C ALA A 396 23.44 -0.85 -18.92
N LEU A 397 23.29 -2.16 -19.16
CA LEU A 397 24.19 -3.18 -18.62
C LEU A 397 25.20 -3.72 -19.64
N ASN A 398 25.04 -3.39 -20.92
CA ASN A 398 26.00 -3.68 -22.00
C ASN A 398 26.43 -2.38 -22.70
N PRO A 399 27.23 -1.51 -22.05
CA PRO A 399 27.64 -0.23 -22.63
C PRO A 399 28.58 -0.37 -23.84
N VAL A 400 29.23 -1.52 -24.02
CA VAL A 400 30.23 -1.78 -25.08
C VAL A 400 29.59 -1.88 -26.48
N GLU A 401 28.38 -2.45 -26.60
CA GLU A 401 27.66 -2.51 -27.89
C GLU A 401 27.17 -1.12 -28.37
N ASN A 402 27.12 -0.11 -27.50
CA ASN A 402 26.67 1.25 -27.86
C ASN A 402 27.79 2.16 -28.39
N ALA A 403 29.07 1.76 -28.27
CA ALA A 403 30.20 2.53 -28.76
C ALA A 403 30.49 2.30 -30.25
N GLU A 404 30.01 1.19 -30.83
CA GLU A 404 30.18 0.85 -32.25
C GLU A 404 29.03 1.33 -33.15
N ALA A 405 28.07 2.08 -32.59
CA ALA A 405 26.89 2.58 -33.29
C ALA A 405 26.81 4.12 -33.39
N LEU A 406 27.97 4.79 -33.43
CA LEU A 406 28.07 6.17 -33.91
C LEU A 406 28.88 6.15 -35.22
N PRO A 407 28.37 6.75 -36.32
CA PRO A 407 29.08 6.78 -37.60
C PRO A 407 30.40 7.54 -37.55
#